data_AF-A0A2G6EUS2-F1
#
_entry.id   AF-A0A2G6EUS2-F1
#
_cell.length_a   1.000
_cell.length_b   1.000
_cell.length_c   1.000
_cell.angle_alpha   90.00
_cell.angle_beta   90.00
_cell.angle_gamma   90.00
#
_symmetry.space_group_name_H-M   'P 1'
#
loop_
_entity.id
_entity.type
_entity.pdbx_description
1 polymer ?
#
loop_
_entity_poly.entity_id
_entity_poly.type
_entity_poly.pdbx_seq_one_letter_code
_entity_poly.pdbx_strand_id
1 'polypeptide(L)'
;MGRKTYESIGKALPKRLNIVITRNADYQLPDAEVVHSLPAAIDLAKQRQPDAREIHIIGGAAIFAAAVPLVDKIYLNRVLAEIDGDTYLPTIDWSAWQLLDSQHHAADENNAYALDFQVYRRANEQASPQQQ
;
A
#
# COMPACT_ATOMS: atom_id res chain seq x y z
N MET A 1 -1.78 -7.77 2.11
CA MET A 1 -2.79 -7.53 1.06
C MET A 1 -4.11 -8.19 1.44
N GLY A 2 -5.23 -7.83 0.84
CA GLY A 2 -6.51 -8.53 1.05
C GLY A 2 -6.68 -9.74 0.13
N ARG A 3 -7.56 -10.69 0.50
CA ARG A 3 -7.85 -11.91 -0.29
C ARG A 3 -8.11 -11.63 -1.78
N LYS A 4 -9.02 -10.70 -2.10
CA LYS A 4 -9.36 -10.38 -3.51
C LYS A 4 -8.15 -9.88 -4.31
N THR A 5 -7.26 -9.12 -3.67
CA THR A 5 -6.02 -8.65 -4.31
C THR A 5 -5.06 -9.80 -4.57
N TYR A 6 -4.90 -10.71 -3.60
CA TYR A 6 -4.11 -11.92 -3.80
C TYR A 6 -4.67 -12.76 -4.96
N GLU A 7 -5.98 -13.01 -4.98
CA GLU A 7 -6.64 -13.78 -6.05
C GLU A 7 -6.48 -13.13 -7.43
N SER A 8 -6.51 -11.80 -7.50
CA SER A 8 -6.26 -11.06 -8.74
C SER A 8 -4.80 -11.17 -9.22
N ILE A 9 -3.83 -11.19 -8.29
CA ILE A 9 -2.40 -11.42 -8.61
C ILE A 9 -2.17 -12.90 -8.98
N GLY A 10 -2.92 -13.81 -8.36
CA GLY A 10 -2.93 -15.24 -8.61
C GLY A 10 -1.83 -16.06 -7.90
N LYS A 11 -0.88 -15.39 -7.24
CA LYS A 11 0.21 -16.04 -6.48
C LYS A 11 0.90 -15.09 -5.52
N ALA A 12 1.63 -15.66 -4.56
CA ALA A 12 2.54 -14.89 -3.72
C ALA A 12 3.64 -14.22 -4.55
N LEU A 13 3.94 -12.98 -4.17
CA LEU A 13 4.98 -12.20 -4.81
C LEU A 13 6.37 -12.75 -4.43
N PRO A 14 7.25 -13.08 -5.40
CA PRO A 14 8.53 -13.70 -5.09
C PRO A 14 9.42 -12.78 -4.26
N LYS A 15 10.28 -13.40 -3.43
CA LYS A 15 11.27 -12.74 -2.55
C LYS A 15 10.66 -11.77 -1.53
N ARG A 16 9.37 -11.92 -1.21
CA ARG A 16 8.64 -11.11 -0.23
C ARG A 16 7.87 -12.01 0.72
N LEU A 17 7.77 -11.58 1.98
CA LEU A 17 6.78 -12.15 2.89
C LEU A 17 5.40 -11.70 2.43
N ASN A 18 4.56 -12.64 2.02
CA ASN A 18 3.20 -12.37 1.60
C ASN A 18 2.26 -12.68 2.76
N ILE A 19 1.50 -11.68 3.20
CA ILE A 19 0.46 -11.83 4.23
C ILE A 19 -0.88 -11.42 3.63
N VAL A 20 -1.83 -12.36 3.63
CA VAL A 20 -3.18 -12.22 3.07
C VAL A 20 -4.19 -12.08 4.20
N ILE A 21 -4.95 -11.00 4.16
CA ILE A 21 -5.99 -10.68 5.15
C ILE A 21 -7.35 -11.15 4.62
N THR A 22 -8.06 -11.96 5.41
CA THR A 22 -9.39 -12.47 5.08
C THR A 22 -10.22 -12.76 6.33
N ARG A 23 -11.54 -12.58 6.23
CA ARG A 23 -12.49 -12.95 7.30
C ARG A 23 -12.85 -14.44 7.30
N ASN A 24 -12.50 -15.17 6.24
CA ASN A 24 -12.73 -16.61 6.17
C ASN A 24 -11.65 -17.34 6.98
N ALA A 25 -12.02 -17.94 8.12
CA ALA A 25 -11.11 -18.65 9.01
C ALA A 25 -10.52 -19.92 8.38
N ASP A 26 -11.24 -20.53 7.43
CA ASP A 26 -10.82 -21.78 6.77
C ASP A 26 -9.96 -21.53 5.53
N TYR A 27 -9.71 -20.26 5.18
CA TYR A 27 -8.92 -19.91 4.01
C TYR A 27 -7.44 -20.15 4.27
N GLN A 28 -6.81 -20.97 3.42
CA GLN A 28 -5.40 -21.35 3.54
C GLN A 28 -4.71 -21.14 2.20
N LEU A 29 -3.44 -20.74 2.26
CA LEU A 29 -2.59 -20.58 1.08
C LEU A 29 -1.27 -21.31 1.30
N PRO A 30 -0.78 -22.07 0.30
CA PRO A 30 0.47 -22.80 0.43
C PRO A 30 1.71 -21.89 0.31
N ASP A 31 1.57 -20.69 -0.25
CA ASP A 31 2.65 -19.79 -0.62
C ASP A 31 2.61 -18.42 0.11
N ALA A 32 1.64 -18.23 1.01
CA ALA A 32 1.46 -16.99 1.77
C ALA A 32 0.87 -17.26 3.16
N GLU A 33 1.17 -16.36 4.11
CA GLU A 33 0.58 -16.40 5.44
C GLU A 33 -0.83 -15.82 5.41
N VAL A 34 -1.78 -16.45 6.11
CA VAL A 34 -3.16 -15.97 6.20
C VAL A 34 -3.45 -15.47 7.61
N VAL A 35 -4.02 -14.27 7.70
CA VAL A 35 -4.45 -13.65 8.97
C VAL A 35 -5.83 -13.01 8.83
N HIS A 36 -6.45 -12.67 9.96
CA HIS A 36 -7.86 -12.26 9.99
C HIS A 36 -8.08 -10.78 10.33
N SER A 37 -7.01 -10.01 10.51
CA SER A 37 -7.10 -8.57 10.76
C SER A 37 -5.84 -7.85 10.28
N LEU A 38 -5.96 -6.54 10.05
CA LEU A 38 -4.81 -5.70 9.70
C LEU A 38 -3.77 -5.61 10.84
N PRO A 39 -4.16 -5.43 12.13
CA PRO A 39 -3.20 -5.48 13.22
C PRO A 39 -2.43 -6.81 13.28
N ALA A 40 -3.12 -7.95 13.16
CA ALA A 40 -2.47 -9.25 13.14
C ALA A 40 -1.47 -9.41 11.97
N ALA A 41 -1.76 -8.81 10.81
CA ALA A 41 -0.83 -8.79 9.68
C ALA A 41 0.43 -8.00 9.99
N ILE A 42 0.29 -6.85 10.64
CA ILE A 42 1.42 -5.98 11.03
C ILE A 42 2.29 -6.69 12.07
N ASP A 43 1.67 -7.30 13.08
CA ASP A 43 2.40 -8.01 14.15
C ASP A 43 3.15 -9.22 13.59
N LEU A 44 2.49 -10.01 12.73
CA LEU A 44 3.14 -11.14 12.06
C LEU A 44 4.31 -10.70 11.17
N ALA A 45 4.16 -9.59 10.44
CA ALA A 45 5.24 -9.05 9.61
C ALA A 45 6.45 -8.66 10.47
N LYS A 46 6.24 -7.96 11.59
CA LYS A 46 7.30 -7.60 12.53
C LYS A 46 7.99 -8.82 13.14
N GLN A 47 7.22 -9.86 13.46
CA GLN A 47 7.77 -11.09 14.02
C GLN A 47 8.61 -11.87 13.00
N ARG A 48 8.13 -11.99 11.76
CA ARG A 48 8.76 -12.81 10.72
C ARG A 48 9.93 -12.10 10.04
N GLN A 49 9.94 -10.77 10.02
CA GLN A 49 11.02 -9.95 9.47
C GLN A 49 11.35 -8.78 10.41
N PRO A 50 11.98 -9.05 11.57
CA PRO A 50 12.28 -8.02 12.58
C PRO A 50 13.22 -6.93 12.06
N ASP A 51 14.07 -7.25 11.09
CA ASP A 51 15.02 -6.31 10.48
C ASP A 51 14.44 -5.56 9.26
N ALA A 52 13.18 -5.80 8.90
CA ALA A 52 12.54 -5.09 7.79
C ALA A 52 12.34 -3.62 8.13
N ARG A 53 12.76 -2.74 7.21
CA ARG A 53 12.60 -1.28 7.38
C ARG A 53 11.17 -0.80 7.20
N GLU A 54 10.42 -1.45 6.31
CA GLU A 54 9.06 -1.04 5.95
C GLU A 54 8.14 -2.25 5.73
N ILE A 55 6.86 -2.09 6.07
CA ILE A 55 5.78 -3.02 5.75
C ILE A 55 4.93 -2.37 4.66
N HIS A 56 4.81 -3.03 3.51
CA HIS A 56 4.02 -2.52 2.39
C HIS A 56 2.60 -3.07 2.39
N ILE A 57 1.62 -2.18 2.47
CA ILE A 57 0.21 -2.50 2.30
C ILE A 57 -0.16 -2.24 0.85
N ILE A 58 -0.41 -3.30 0.08
CA ILE A 58 -0.65 -3.22 -1.38
C ILE A 58 -2.14 -3.33 -1.76
N GLY A 59 -3.03 -3.00 -0.83
CA GLY A 59 -4.48 -3.00 -1.04
C GLY A 59 -5.18 -4.34 -0.78
N GLY A 60 -6.42 -4.53 -1.24
CA GLY A 60 -7.24 -3.62 -2.06
C GLY A 60 -7.96 -2.52 -1.27
N ALA A 61 -9.00 -1.91 -1.87
CA ALA A 61 -9.70 -0.73 -1.33
C ALA A 61 -10.09 -0.83 0.15
N ALA A 62 -10.68 -1.96 0.58
CA ALA A 62 -11.05 -2.17 1.97
C ALA A 62 -9.84 -2.25 2.93
N ILE A 63 -8.72 -2.81 2.48
CA ILE A 63 -7.48 -2.86 3.25
C ILE A 63 -6.82 -1.48 3.28
N PHE A 64 -6.82 -0.75 2.16
CA PHE A 64 -6.37 0.63 2.14
C PHE A 64 -7.18 1.50 3.09
N ALA A 65 -8.52 1.41 3.08
CA ALA A 65 -9.38 2.17 3.99
C ALA A 65 -9.02 1.93 5.47
N ALA A 66 -8.77 0.67 5.85
CA ALA A 66 -8.35 0.32 7.20
C ALA A 66 -6.91 0.76 7.52
N ALA A 67 -6.05 0.88 6.50
CA ALA A 67 -4.62 1.15 6.65
C ALA A 67 -4.27 2.64 6.61
N VAL A 68 -5.02 3.47 5.88
CA VAL A 68 -4.76 4.90 5.71
C VAL A 68 -4.53 5.63 7.05
N PRO A 69 -5.26 5.34 8.15
CA PRO A 69 -4.99 5.97 9.45
C PRO A 69 -3.67 5.54 10.11
N LEU A 70 -3.10 4.42 9.71
CA LEU A 70 -1.97 3.76 10.39
C LEU A 70 -0.63 3.94 9.67
N VAL A 71 -0.64 4.31 8.39
CA VAL A 71 0.58 4.40 7.57
C VAL A 71 1.28 5.74 7.71
N ASP A 72 2.61 5.72 7.65
CA ASP A 72 3.46 6.91 7.70
C ASP A 72 3.82 7.45 6.31
N LYS A 73 3.74 6.60 5.28
CA LYS A 73 4.18 6.89 3.92
C LYS A 73 3.21 6.31 2.89
N ILE A 74 2.98 7.05 1.81
CA ILE A 74 2.20 6.61 0.65
C ILE A 74 3.10 6.67 -0.59
N TYR A 75 3.20 5.53 -1.28
CA TYR A 75 3.74 5.44 -2.63
C TYR A 75 2.55 5.44 -3.59
N LEU A 76 2.40 6.50 -4.38
CA LEU A 76 1.27 6.70 -5.28
C LEU A 76 1.75 6.73 -6.74
N ASN A 77 1.16 5.88 -7.56
CA ASN A 77 1.27 5.96 -9.01
C ASN A 77 0.01 6.68 -9.52
N ARG A 78 0.15 7.95 -9.92
CA ARG A 78 -0.96 8.77 -10.43
C ARG A 78 -0.99 8.71 -11.94
N VAL A 79 -1.79 7.80 -12.50
CA VAL A 79 -2.02 7.72 -13.94
C VAL A 79 -2.91 8.87 -14.37
N LEU A 80 -2.46 9.67 -15.33
CA LEU A 80 -3.14 10.87 -15.83
C LEU A 80 -4.14 10.48 -16.93
N ALA A 81 -5.20 9.79 -16.54
CA ALA A 81 -6.25 9.29 -17.43
C ALA A 81 -7.63 9.31 -16.78
N GLU A 82 -8.67 9.44 -17.61
CA GLU A 82 -10.07 9.25 -17.21
C GLU A 82 -10.52 7.85 -17.66
N ILE A 83 -10.81 6.97 -16.71
CA ILE A 83 -11.12 5.56 -16.95
C ILE A 83 -12.31 5.15 -16.06
N ASP A 84 -13.26 4.40 -16.63
CA ASP A 84 -14.35 3.79 -15.88
C ASP A 84 -13.82 2.67 -14.97
N GLY A 85 -14.23 2.68 -13.71
CA GLY A 85 -13.80 1.69 -12.71
C GLY A 85 -14.86 1.43 -11.66
N ASP A 86 -14.76 0.29 -10.98
CA ASP A 86 -15.70 -0.14 -9.94
C ASP A 86 -15.09 -0.08 -8.52
N THR A 87 -13.79 0.21 -8.44
CA THR A 87 -13.01 0.16 -7.21
C THR A 87 -12.14 1.40 -7.12
N TYR A 88 -12.27 2.13 -6.00
CA TYR A 88 -11.59 3.40 -5.78
C TYR A 88 -10.68 3.32 -4.54
N LEU A 89 -9.64 4.17 -4.52
CA LEU A 89 -8.91 4.44 -3.28
C LEU A 89 -9.87 5.06 -2.25
N PRO A 90 -9.67 4.80 -0.94
CA PRO A 90 -10.41 5.52 0.08
C PRO A 90 -10.13 7.03 -0.02
N THR A 91 -11.05 7.85 0.48
CA THR A 91 -10.81 9.28 0.64
C THR A 91 -9.59 9.49 1.54
N ILE A 92 -8.57 10.16 1.01
CA ILE A 92 -7.37 10.56 1.72
C ILE A 92 -7.45 12.07 1.91
N ASP A 93 -7.38 12.52 3.16
CA ASP A 93 -7.19 13.94 3.48
C ASP A 93 -5.74 14.32 3.20
N TRP A 94 -5.48 14.82 2.00
CA TRP A 94 -4.15 15.22 1.54
C TRP A 94 -3.56 16.39 2.33
N SER A 95 -4.35 17.14 3.10
CA SER A 95 -3.81 18.22 3.96
C SER A 95 -2.91 17.68 5.07
N ALA A 96 -3.10 16.41 5.47
CA ALA A 96 -2.27 15.71 6.43
C ALA A 96 -1.00 15.08 5.82
N TRP A 97 -0.71 15.32 4.53
CA TRP A 97 0.39 14.68 3.80
C TRP A 97 1.29 15.71 3.13
N GLN A 98 2.59 15.48 3.22
CA GLN A 98 3.61 16.23 2.50
C GLN A 98 4.11 15.40 1.31
N LEU A 99 4.08 15.99 0.12
CA LEU A 99 4.75 15.43 -1.06
C LEU A 99 6.26 15.55 -0.87
N LEU A 100 6.97 14.42 -0.86
CA LEU A 100 8.42 14.37 -0.72
C LEU A 100 9.15 14.28 -2.06
N ASP A 101 8.58 13.52 -2.99
CA ASP A 101 9.16 13.27 -4.30
C ASP A 101 8.05 13.09 -5.34
N SER A 102 8.30 13.55 -6.56
CA SER A 102 7.38 13.41 -7.69
C SER A 102 8.18 13.34 -8.98
N GLN A 103 8.09 12.20 -9.67
CA GLN A 103 8.71 11.99 -10.96
C GLN A 103 7.64 11.83 -12.04
N HIS A 104 7.63 12.75 -13.00
CA HIS A 104 6.74 12.71 -14.14
C HIS A 104 7.28 11.81 -15.26
N HIS A 105 6.42 10.99 -15.85
CA HIS A 105 6.68 10.17 -17.02
C HIS A 105 5.61 10.44 -18.07
N ALA A 106 6.04 10.88 -19.25
CA ALA A 106 5.14 11.03 -20.40
C ALA A 106 4.65 9.66 -20.89
N ALA A 107 3.52 9.65 -21.61
CA ALA A 107 3.09 8.45 -22.32
C ALA A 107 4.12 8.06 -23.39
N ASP A 108 4.30 6.76 -23.59
CA ASP A 108 5.22 6.18 -24.57
C ASP A 108 4.67 4.87 -25.15
N GLU A 109 5.46 4.18 -25.97
CA GLU A 109 5.05 2.93 -26.62
C GLU A 109 4.72 1.80 -25.63
N ASN A 110 5.26 1.86 -24.40
CA ASN A 110 5.02 0.86 -23.36
C ASN A 110 3.93 1.30 -22.36
N ASN A 111 3.62 2.60 -22.28
CA ASN A 111 2.70 3.20 -21.33
C ASN A 111 1.74 4.15 -22.06
N ALA A 112 0.50 3.71 -22.28
CA ALA A 112 -0.50 4.47 -23.03
C ALA A 112 -0.88 5.83 -22.40
N TYR A 113 -0.60 6.04 -21.11
CA TYR A 113 -0.96 7.25 -20.37
C TYR A 113 0.26 7.78 -19.63
N ALA A 114 0.32 9.11 -19.49
CA ALA A 114 1.30 9.75 -18.63
C ALA A 114 1.05 9.38 -17.16
N LEU A 115 2.12 9.36 -16.37
CA LEU A 115 2.12 8.83 -15.01
C LEU A 115 3.06 9.65 -14.13
N ASP A 116 2.61 10.01 -12.93
CA ASP A 116 3.48 10.54 -11.89
C ASP A 116 3.74 9.47 -10.81
N PHE A 117 5.02 9.18 -10.54
CA PHE A 117 5.43 8.45 -9.34
C PHE A 117 5.61 9.43 -8.20
N GLN A 118 4.77 9.32 -7.17
CA GLN A 118 4.73 10.26 -6.06
C GLN A 118 4.99 9.54 -4.73
N VAL A 119 5.80 10.15 -3.88
CA VAL A 119 6.04 9.69 -2.51
C VAL A 119 5.56 10.76 -1.55
N TYR A 120 4.61 10.39 -0.70
CA TYR A 120 4.10 11.25 0.36
C TYR A 120 4.50 10.71 1.73
N ARG A 121 4.73 11.61 2.67
CA ARG A 121 4.87 11.29 4.09
C ARG A 121 3.81 12.03 4.88
N ARG A 122 3.29 11.40 5.94
CA ARG A 122 2.36 12.07 6.83
C ARG A 122 3.06 13.29 7.44
N ALA A 123 2.40 14.44 7.37
CA ALA A 123 2.85 15.64 8.04
C ALA A 123 2.67 15.41 9.55
N ASN A 124 3.76 15.12 10.25
CA ASN A 124 3.70 15.08 11.71
C ASN A 124 3.47 16.52 12.21
N GLU A 125 2.43 16.77 13.00
CA GLU A 125 2.51 17.86 13.98
C GLU A 125 3.77 17.58 14.81
N GLN A 126 4.70 18.54 14.85
CA GLN A 126 6.07 18.47 15.43
C GLN A 126 7.18 18.16 14.40
N ALA A 127 7.38 19.09 13.45
CA ALA A 127 8.74 19.38 13.01
C ALA A 127 9.41 20.23 14.10
N SER A 128 10.14 19.59 15.04
CA SER A 128 11.14 20.31 15.83
C SER A 128 12.22 20.81 14.86
N PRO A 129 12.52 22.11 14.78
CA PRO A 129 13.58 22.60 13.93
C PRO A 129 14.90 22.05 14.44
N GLN A 130 15.52 21.14 13.69
CA GLN A 130 16.93 20.84 13.85
C GLN A 130 17.71 22.06 13.34
N GLN A 131 18.07 22.93 14.27
CA GLN A 131 19.15 23.90 14.11
C GLN A 131 20.45 23.14 13.87
N GLN A 132 21.14 23.49 12.78
CA GLN A 132 22.60 23.43 12.67
C GLN A 132 23.08 24.77 12.15
#